data_AF-A0A1C5JZK4-F1
#
_entry.id   AF-A0A1C5JZK4-F1
#
_cell.length_a   1.000
_cell.length_b   1.000
_cell.length_c   1.000
_cell.angle_alpha   90.00
_cell.angle_beta   90.00
_cell.angle_gamma   90.00
#
_symmetry.space_group_name_H-M   'P 1'
#
loop_
_entity.id
_entity.type
_entity.pdbx_description
1 polymer ?
#
loop_
_entity_poly.entity_id
_entity_poly.type
_entity_poly.pdbx_seq_one_letter_code
_entity_poly.pdbx_strand_id
1 'polypeptide(L)'
;MYDHLVARELAGRWWNGVWGRLTRRDVWLTREVRWHVIARAGDSETGKVLRWEFDTEDEARLMVRRLVQADGGQWREQTGEAATQPPV
;
A
#
# COMPACT_ATOMS: atom_id res chain seq x y z
N MET A 1 -11.61 3.08 17.16
CA MET A 1 -10.16 3.39 17.08
C MET A 1 -9.50 2.10 16.61
N TYR A 2 -9.57 1.82 15.30
CA TYR A 2 -8.80 0.72 14.71
C TYR A 2 -7.42 1.29 14.48
N ASP A 3 -6.44 0.71 15.17
CA ASP A 3 -5.03 0.95 14.87
C ASP A 3 -4.81 0.34 13.49
N HIS A 4 -4.82 1.19 12.46
CA HIS A 4 -4.31 0.85 11.14
C HIS A 4 -2.81 0.68 11.30
N LEU A 5 -2.44 -0.46 11.89
CA LEU A 5 -1.11 -1.00 11.81
C LEU A 5 -0.90 -1.26 10.34
N VAL A 6 -0.48 -0.22 9.63
CA VAL A 6 0.58 -0.30 8.63
C VAL A 6 1.27 -1.62 8.86
N ALA A 7 1.19 -2.55 7.90
CA ALA A 7 1.72 -3.90 8.03
C ALA A 7 3.23 -3.81 8.23
N ARG A 8 3.64 -3.53 9.47
CA ARG A 8 4.99 -3.23 9.90
C ARG A 8 5.52 -4.55 10.42
N GLU A 9 5.92 -5.37 9.49
CA GLU A 9 6.43 -6.70 9.76
C GLU A 9 7.81 -6.59 10.42
N LEU A 10 8.01 -7.25 11.56
CA LEU A 10 9.32 -7.39 12.17
C LEU A 10 10.17 -8.34 11.30
N ALA A 11 11.07 -7.78 10.50
CA ALA A 11 11.96 -8.53 9.62
C ALA A 11 13.20 -9.07 10.36
N GLY A 12 13.54 -8.51 11.52
CA GLY A 12 14.65 -9.01 12.31
C GLY A 12 14.82 -8.32 13.65
N ARG A 13 15.45 -9.03 14.58
CA ARG A 13 15.81 -8.51 15.90
C ARG A 13 17.18 -9.04 16.32
N TRP A 14 17.99 -8.16 16.90
CA TRP A 14 19.29 -8.49 17.45
C TRP A 14 19.43 -7.97 18.88
N TRP A 15 20.18 -8.71 19.68
CA TRP A 15 20.57 -8.36 21.04
C TRP A 15 22.06 -8.68 21.18
N ASN A 16 22.82 -7.75 21.76
CA ASN A 16 24.27 -7.86 21.95
C ASN A 16 24.74 -8.86 23.05
N GLY A 17 23.88 -9.71 23.59
CA GLY A 17 24.22 -10.73 24.60
C GLY A 17 24.57 -10.23 26.00
N VAL A 18 24.65 -8.91 26.23
CA VAL A 18 25.11 -8.36 27.51
C VAL A 18 23.95 -8.23 28.50
N TRP A 19 24.15 -8.74 29.72
CA TRP A 19 23.27 -8.57 30.86
C TRP A 19 23.63 -7.30 31.64
N GLY A 20 22.65 -6.42 31.87
CA GLY A 20 22.83 -5.17 32.61
C GLY A 20 22.33 -3.93 31.84
N ARG A 21 21.85 -2.91 32.55
CA ARG A 21 21.15 -1.76 31.95
C ARG A 21 22.07 -0.77 31.21
N LEU A 22 23.35 -0.72 31.58
CA LEU A 22 24.30 0.27 31.04
C LEU A 22 24.88 -0.11 29.67
N THR A 23 24.93 -1.40 29.34
CA THR A 23 25.64 -1.90 28.15
C THR A 23 24.75 -2.72 27.22
N ARG A 24 23.49 -3.00 27.60
CA ARG A 24 22.52 -3.69 26.74
C ARG A 24 22.19 -2.86 25.49
N ARG A 25 22.15 -3.52 24.33
CA ARG A 25 21.72 -2.94 23.05
C ARG A 25 20.80 -3.92 22.33
N ASP A 26 19.63 -3.43 21.95
CA ASP A 26 18.67 -4.14 21.11
C ASP A 26 18.52 -3.36 19.79
N VAL A 27 18.42 -4.08 18.67
CA VAL A 27 18.18 -3.51 17.33
C VAL A 27 17.01 -4.25 16.69
N TRP A 28 16.12 -3.52 16.03
CA TRP A 28 14.99 -4.07 15.29
C TRP A 28 15.00 -3.58 13.86
N LEU A 29 14.71 -4.48 12.92
CA LEU A 29 14.45 -4.17 11.53
C LEU A 29 12.97 -4.45 11.26
N THR A 30 12.29 -3.48 10.65
CA THR A 30 10.88 -3.60 10.29
C THR A 30 10.65 -3.23 8.83
N ARG A 31 9.79 -3.97 8.14
CA ARG A 31 9.33 -3.65 6.78
C ARG A 31 7.90 -3.12 6.84
N GLU A 32 7.63 -2.05 6.10
CA GLU A 32 6.30 -1.50 5.90
C GLU A 32 5.93 -1.63 4.41
N VAL A 33 4.74 -2.16 4.13
CA VAL A 33 4.18 -2.25 2.76
C VAL A 33 2.85 -1.51 2.73
N ARG A 34 2.66 -0.65 1.73
CA ARG A 34 1.40 0.06 1.47
C ARG A 34 0.95 -0.16 0.04
N TRP A 35 -0.34 -0.37 -0.12
CA TRP A 35 -1.01 -0.51 -1.41
C TRP A 35 -1.68 0.80 -1.77
N HIS A 36 -1.46 1.26 -3.01
CA HIS A 36 -2.07 2.49 -3.52
C HIS A 36 -3.06 2.14 -4.62
N VAL A 37 -4.28 2.67 -4.50
CA VAL A 37 -5.26 2.65 -5.59
C VAL A 37 -5.40 4.08 -6.10
N ILE A 38 -5.20 4.27 -7.40
CA ILE A 38 -5.30 5.58 -8.05
C ILE A 38 -6.32 5.45 -9.17
N ALA A 39 -7.30 6.35 -9.18
CA ALA A 39 -8.29 6.44 -10.24
C ALA A 39 -8.30 7.83 -10.86
N ARG A 40 -8.69 7.93 -12.13
CA ARG A 40 -8.97 9.19 -12.80
C ARG A 40 -10.42 9.19 -13.23
N ALA A 41 -11.15 10.24 -12.88
CA ALA A 41 -12.53 10.46 -13.30
C ALA A 41 -12.57 11.69 -14.23
N GLY A 42 -13.08 11.51 -15.46
CA GLY A 42 -13.05 12.53 -16.51
C GLY A 42 -12.01 12.24 -17.60
N ASP A 43 -11.79 13.19 -18.50
CA ASP A 43 -10.85 13.03 -19.61
C ASP A 43 -9.37 13.06 -19.15
N SER A 44 -8.45 12.81 -20.09
CA SER A 44 -7.01 12.71 -19.81
C SER A 44 -6.36 14.03 -19.40
N GLU A 45 -6.97 15.19 -19.69
CA GLU A 45 -6.40 16.52 -19.50
C GLU A 45 -6.96 17.24 -18.26
N THR A 46 -8.23 17.03 -17.93
CA THR A 46 -8.96 17.73 -16.87
C THR A 46 -9.53 16.81 -15.80
N GLY A 47 -9.39 15.49 -15.99
CA GLY A 47 -9.92 14.48 -15.07
C GLY A 47 -9.36 14.60 -13.66
N LYS A 48 -10.24 14.47 -12.67
CA LYS A 48 -9.86 14.48 -11.26
C LYS A 48 -9.14 13.17 -10.93
N VAL A 49 -7.94 13.28 -10.35
CA VAL A 49 -7.24 12.13 -9.77
C VAL A 49 -7.72 11.88 -8.35
N LEU A 50 -8.10 10.64 -8.08
CA LEU A 50 -8.50 10.14 -6.77
C LEU A 50 -7.46 9.12 -6.30
N ARG A 51 -7.10 9.15 -5.02
CA ARG A 51 -6.05 8.31 -4.43
C ARG A 51 -6.53 7.71 -3.12
N TRP A 52 -6.21 6.44 -2.90
CA TRP A 52 -6.45 5.70 -1.66
C TRP A 52 -5.23 4.89 -1.30
N GLU A 53 -4.97 4.74 0.01
CA GLU A 53 -3.92 3.91 0.57
C GLU A 53 -4.53 2.81 1.44
N PHE A 54 -3.93 1.63 1.41
CA PHE A 54 -4.35 0.46 2.18
C PHE A 54 -3.14 -0.29 2.75
N ASP A 55 -3.33 -0.91 3.91
CA ASP A 55 -2.30 -1.71 4.57
C ASP A 55 -2.17 -3.11 3.94
N THR A 56 -3.26 -3.61 3.34
CA THR A 56 -3.32 -4.95 2.74
C THR A 56 -3.72 -4.92 1.26
N GLU A 57 -3.26 -5.94 0.53
CA GLU A 57 -3.60 -6.10 -0.90
C GLU A 57 -5.11 -6.35 -1.09
N ASP A 58 -5.74 -7.11 -0.19
CA ASP A 58 -7.15 -7.48 -0.27
C ASP A 58 -8.07 -6.26 -0.16
N GLU A 59 -7.74 -5.32 0.74
CA GLU A 59 -8.47 -4.05 0.88
C GLU A 59 -8.34 -3.18 -0.37
N ALA A 60 -7.11 -3.09 -0.92
CA ALA A 60 -6.87 -2.38 -2.17
C ALA A 60 -7.65 -3.01 -3.34
N ARG A 61 -7.60 -4.34 -3.49
CA ARG A 61 -8.36 -5.08 -4.51
C ARG A 61 -9.87 -4.93 -4.33
N LEU A 62 -10.36 -4.83 -3.09
CA LEU A 62 -11.77 -4.52 -2.82
C LEU A 62 -12.15 -3.12 -3.33
N MET A 63 -11.30 -2.12 -3.13
CA MET A 63 -11.52 -0.78 -3.68
C MET A 63 -11.52 -0.79 -5.22
N VAL A 64 -10.57 -1.47 -5.84
CA VAL A 64 -10.52 -1.63 -7.31
C VAL A 64 -11.83 -2.23 -7.83
N ARG A 65 -12.31 -3.32 -7.21
CA ARG A 65 -13.60 -3.93 -7.60
C ARG A 65 -14.77 -2.97 -7.48
N ARG A 66 -14.84 -2.17 -6.41
CA ARG A 66 -15.89 -1.15 -6.22
C ARG A 66 -15.87 -0.11 -7.33
N LEU A 67 -14.69 0.41 -7.66
CA LEU A 67 -14.52 1.42 -8.72
C LEU A 67 -14.92 0.88 -10.09
N VAL A 68 -14.46 -0.32 -10.44
CA VAL A 68 -14.78 -1.00 -11.70
C VAL A 68 -16.29 -1.27 -11.82
N GLN A 69 -16.94 -1.73 -10.75
CA GLN A 69 -18.37 -2.04 -10.77
C GLN A 69 -19.27 -0.79 -10.81
N ALA A 70 -18.81 0.34 -10.26
CA ALA A 70 -19.61 1.56 -10.18
C ALA A 70 -19.82 2.25 -11.54
N ASP A 71 -18.90 2.10 -12.49
CA ASP A 71 -18.88 2.90 -13.72
C ASP A 71 -19.65 2.28 -14.90
N GLY A 72 -20.21 1.06 -14.74
CA GLY A 72 -21.06 0.39 -15.75
C GLY A 72 -20.40 0.07 -17.10
N GLY A 73 -19.14 0.46 -17.31
CA GLY A 73 -18.38 0.26 -18.53
C GLY A 73 -17.74 -1.12 -18.68
N GLN A 74 -17.26 -1.40 -19.89
CA GLN A 74 -16.46 -2.60 -20.19
C GLN A 74 -15.00 -2.33 -19.86
N TRP A 75 -14.56 -2.77 -18.67
CA TRP A 75 -13.18 -2.63 -18.22
C TRP A 75 -12.29 -3.73 -18.79
N ARG A 76 -11.06 -3.37 -19.17
CA ARG A 76 -10.02 -4.31 -19.58
C ARG A 76 -8.81 -4.17 -18.66
N GLU A 77 -8.39 -5.28 -18.07
CA GLU A 77 -7.16 -5.32 -17.29
C GLU A 77 -5.96 -5.22 -18.24
N GLN A 78 -5.02 -4.34 -17.91
CA GLN A 78 -3.74 -4.21 -18.60
C GLN A 78 -2.63 -4.60 -17.64
N THR A 79 -1.79 -5.56 -18.04
CA THR A 79 -0.67 -6.06 -17.24
C THR A 79 0.64 -5.91 -18.01
N GLY A 80 1.76 -5.77 -17.31
CA GLY A 80 3.10 -5.73 -17.92
C GLY A 80 3.44 -4.40 -18.57
N GLU A 81 4.18 -4.42 -19.68
CA GLU A 81 4.72 -3.22 -20.36
C GLU A 81 3.64 -2.25 -20.89
N ALA A 82 2.41 -2.75 -21.08
CA ALA A 82 1.27 -1.92 -21.46
C ALA A 82 0.72 -1.06 -20.30
N ALA A 83 1.03 -1.39 -19.03
CA ALA A 83 0.58 -0.62 -17.89
C ALA A 83 1.44 0.65 -17.72
N THR A 84 0.84 1.81 -18.01
CA THR A 84 1.49 3.11 -17.80
C THR A 84 1.62 3.40 -16.31
N GLN A 85 2.69 4.11 -15.91
CA GLN A 85 2.87 4.53 -14.53
C GLN A 85 1.69 5.41 -14.05
N PRO A 86 1.28 5.28 -12.77
CA PRO A 86 0.25 6.14 -12.21
C PRO A 86 0.73 7.61 -12.20
N PRO A 87 -0.19 8.59 -12.32
CA PRO A 87 0.16 10.00 -12.25
C PRO A 87 0.76 10.36 -10.88
N VAL A 88 1.84 11.15 -10.91
CA VAL A 88 2.46 11.76 -9.72
C VAL A 88 1.52 12.69 -8.97
#